data_AF-A0AAV1CL43-F1
#
_entry.id   AF-A0AAV1CL43-F1
#
_cell.length_a   1.000
_cell.length_b   1.000
_cell.length_c   1.000
_cell.angle_alpha   90.00
_cell.angle_beta   90.00
_cell.angle_gamma   90.00
#
_symmetry.space_group_name_H-M   'P 1'
#
loop_
_entity.id
_entity.type
_entity.pdbx_description
1 polymer ?
#
loop_
_entity_poly.entity_id
_entity_poly.type
_entity_poly.pdbx_seq_one_letter_code
_entity_poly.pdbx_strand_id
1 'polypeptide(L)'
;MASNLPDPEKDPYGYFGLRLNSDGSITRLPEPPGTPASADPSNPHHLSKDIPINQSKATWARIFVDEWLEKYADFSRCFLMGTSAGGTIAYHVGLRAAAGGDDLMPVQIKGLVLHHAFFGGIQRTDSEVRLAHDKVVPLCVTDLAWQLCLPVGADRDHEHSNPMVGIKAGHFDAVKTLEWKFLFVGYYGDPLVDRQIELAKTVEENGLTVVKKFYEGGFHGCDIFDPSRAEVLRTNLQEFIGSAVNS
;
A
#
# COMPACT_ATOMS: atom_id res chain seq x y z
N MET A 1 5.04 -10.78 18.77
CA MET A 1 4.38 -9.67 19.48
C MET A 1 2.88 -9.91 19.45
N ALA A 2 2.31 -10.52 20.50
CA ALA A 2 0.87 -10.84 20.56
C ALA A 2 0.39 -11.08 22.00
N SER A 3 0.63 -10.13 22.89
CA SER A 3 0.04 -10.18 24.23
C SER A 3 -0.53 -8.80 24.55
N ASN A 4 -1.85 -8.68 24.39
CA ASN A 4 -2.75 -7.57 24.78
C ASN A 4 -3.25 -6.62 23.67
N LEU A 5 -3.41 -7.06 22.43
CA LEU A 5 -4.33 -6.35 21.54
C LEU A 5 -5.78 -6.61 22.01
N PRO A 6 -6.66 -5.60 22.02
CA PRO A 6 -8.07 -5.79 22.30
C PRO A 6 -8.70 -6.81 21.36
N ASP A 7 -9.78 -7.44 21.81
CA ASP A 7 -10.61 -8.31 20.96
C ASP A 7 -11.24 -7.45 19.84
N PRO A 8 -10.91 -7.67 18.56
CA PRO A 8 -11.33 -6.80 17.47
C PRO A 8 -12.85 -6.75 17.27
N GLU A 9 -13.58 -7.80 17.70
CA GLU A 9 -15.04 -7.81 17.65
C GLU A 9 -15.67 -6.94 18.74
N LYS A 10 -14.94 -6.66 19.82
CA LYS A 10 -15.40 -5.82 20.94
C LYS A 10 -14.89 -4.39 20.85
N ASP A 11 -13.66 -4.22 20.38
CA ASP A 11 -12.99 -2.93 20.27
C ASP A 11 -12.12 -2.87 18.99
N PRO A 12 -12.73 -2.71 17.81
CA PRO A 12 -12.00 -2.65 16.54
C PRO A 12 -11.13 -1.38 16.43
N TYR A 13 -11.51 -0.30 17.11
CA TYR A 13 -10.68 0.92 17.19
C TYR A 13 -9.41 0.64 18.00
N GLY A 14 -9.54 0.10 19.21
CA GLY A 14 -8.41 -0.24 20.07
C GLY A 14 -7.49 -1.29 19.44
N TYR A 15 -8.02 -2.19 18.63
CA TYR A 15 -7.22 -3.13 17.84
C TYR A 15 -6.23 -2.41 16.88
N PHE A 16 -6.63 -1.27 16.31
CA PHE A 16 -5.74 -0.41 15.51
C PHE A 16 -4.86 0.54 16.34
N GLY A 17 -4.95 0.50 17.66
CA GLY A 17 -4.39 1.55 18.51
C GLY A 17 -5.07 2.88 18.25
N LEU A 18 -6.39 2.89 18.05
CA LEU A 18 -7.19 4.09 17.90
C LEU A 18 -8.20 4.19 19.04
N ARG A 19 -8.61 5.42 19.36
CA ARG A 19 -9.73 5.69 20.26
C ARG A 19 -10.73 6.59 19.56
N LEU A 20 -11.98 6.15 19.48
CA LEU A 20 -13.09 7.00 19.09
C LEU A 20 -13.54 7.83 20.30
N ASN A 21 -13.47 9.15 20.18
CA ASN A 21 -13.90 10.07 21.22
C ASN A 21 -15.41 10.33 21.13
N SER A 22 -16.01 10.82 22.22
CA SER A 22 -17.46 11.09 22.29
C SER A 22 -17.95 12.16 21.31
N ASP A 23 -17.07 13.02 20.83
CA ASP A 23 -17.34 14.05 19.82
C ASP A 23 -17.20 13.54 18.37
N GLY A 24 -16.90 12.25 18.18
CA GLY A 24 -16.70 11.61 16.88
C GLY A 24 -15.28 11.76 16.32
N SER A 25 -14.37 12.48 17.00
CA SER A 25 -12.96 12.54 16.62
C SER A 25 -12.23 11.24 16.96
N ILE A 26 -11.08 11.00 16.30
CA ILE A 26 -10.26 9.79 16.52
C ILE A 26 -8.88 10.19 17.02
N THR A 27 -8.42 9.53 18.08
CA THR A 27 -7.06 9.69 18.62
C THR A 27 -6.23 8.44 18.32
N ARG A 28 -4.98 8.64 17.87
CA ARG A 28 -4.00 7.56 17.65
C ARG A 28 -3.22 7.25 18.93
N LEU A 29 -2.99 5.97 19.20
CA LEU A 29 -2.35 5.44 20.41
C LEU A 29 -1.33 4.34 20.06
N PRO A 30 -0.11 4.36 20.63
CA PRO A 30 0.52 5.49 21.30
C PRO A 30 0.79 6.63 20.33
N GLU A 31 0.91 7.85 20.85
CA GLU A 31 1.37 8.99 20.05
C GLU A 31 2.80 8.71 19.56
N PRO A 32 3.05 8.73 18.24
CA PRO A 32 4.40 8.57 17.73
C PRO A 32 5.26 9.77 18.18
N PRO A 33 6.56 9.56 18.44
CA PRO A 33 7.45 10.65 18.81
C PRO A 33 7.45 11.73 17.71
N GLY A 34 7.21 12.98 18.12
CA GLY A 34 7.28 14.13 17.23
C GLY A 34 8.70 14.69 17.18
N THR A 35 9.29 14.72 15.99
CA THR A 35 10.50 15.51 15.69
C THR A 35 10.07 16.82 15.04
N PRO A 36 10.67 17.99 15.29
CA PRO A 36 10.44 19.17 14.45
C PRO A 36 11.05 19.03 13.05
N ALA A 37 10.53 19.72 12.04
CA ALA A 37 11.22 19.82 10.75
C ALA A 37 12.52 20.63 10.95
N SER A 38 13.59 20.24 10.27
CA SER A 38 14.89 20.89 10.37
C SER A 38 15.44 21.20 8.98
N ALA A 39 15.60 22.48 8.67
CA ALA A 39 16.32 22.94 7.48
C ALA A 39 17.81 23.17 7.74
N ASP A 40 18.29 22.93 8.97
CA ASP A 40 19.69 23.10 9.34
C ASP A 40 20.54 21.95 8.76
N PRO A 41 21.46 22.23 7.81
CA PRO A 41 22.32 21.21 7.21
C PRO A 41 23.37 20.66 8.18
N SER A 42 23.57 21.29 9.35
CA SER A 42 24.44 20.77 10.41
C SER A 42 23.72 19.79 11.36
N ASN A 43 22.40 19.58 11.18
CA ASN A 43 21.64 18.63 11.99
C ASN A 43 22.06 17.18 11.65
N PRO A 44 22.51 16.38 12.63
CA PRO A 44 22.95 15.01 12.40
C PRO A 44 21.82 14.02 12.07
N HIS A 45 20.55 14.46 12.10
CA HIS A 45 19.35 13.62 12.00
C HIS A 45 18.49 13.86 10.75
N HIS A 46 19.04 14.39 9.66
CA HIS A 46 18.40 14.62 8.34
C HIS A 46 17.71 15.99 8.13
N LEU A 47 17.95 16.56 6.95
CA LEU A 47 17.21 17.70 6.42
C LEU A 47 15.75 17.31 6.18
N SER A 48 14.81 18.12 6.63
CA SER A 48 13.38 17.85 6.46
C SER A 48 12.53 19.10 6.28
N LYS A 49 11.43 18.94 5.54
CA LYS A 49 10.48 20.01 5.25
C LYS A 49 9.04 19.50 5.30
N ASP A 50 8.16 20.28 5.89
CA ASP A 50 6.72 20.02 5.87
C ASP A 50 6.12 20.61 4.60
N ILE A 51 5.40 19.77 3.84
CA ILE A 51 4.72 20.12 2.60
C ILE A 51 3.21 20.04 2.84
N PRO A 52 2.45 21.13 2.62
CA PRO A 52 0.99 21.09 2.75
C PRO A 52 0.39 20.22 1.65
N ILE A 53 -0.47 19.27 2.04
CA ILE A 53 -1.26 18.43 1.12
C ILE A 53 -2.67 19.02 0.97
N ASN A 54 -3.28 19.40 2.08
CA ASN A 54 -4.59 20.05 2.10
C ASN A 54 -4.65 21.06 3.24
N GLN A 55 -4.51 22.33 2.91
CA GLN A 55 -4.50 23.42 3.89
C GLN A 55 -5.84 23.55 4.63
N SER A 56 -6.97 23.37 3.95
CA SER A 56 -8.31 23.45 4.57
C SER A 56 -8.55 22.39 5.64
N LYS A 57 -7.82 21.27 5.56
CA LYS A 57 -7.88 20.15 6.51
C LYS A 57 -6.62 20.05 7.38
N ALA A 58 -5.75 21.07 7.36
CA ALA A 58 -4.45 21.06 8.03
C ALA A 58 -3.62 19.77 7.78
N THR A 59 -3.77 19.18 6.59
CA THR A 59 -3.08 17.95 6.22
C THR A 59 -1.75 18.29 5.54
N TRP A 60 -0.67 17.69 6.02
CA TRP A 60 0.69 17.90 5.52
C TRP A 60 1.48 16.59 5.57
N ALA A 61 2.59 16.53 4.84
CA ALA A 61 3.57 15.46 4.94
C ALA A 61 4.96 16.03 5.18
N ARG A 62 5.77 15.35 6.00
CA ARG A 62 7.19 15.66 6.12
C ARG A 62 7.96 14.89 5.06
N ILE A 63 8.74 15.61 4.28
CA ILE A 63 9.73 15.04 3.39
C ILE A 63 11.08 15.12 4.08
N PHE A 64 11.76 13.98 4.16
CA PHE A 64 13.15 13.89 4.60
C PHE A 64 14.04 13.79 3.37
N VAL A 65 15.10 14.59 3.34
CA VAL A 65 16.10 14.57 2.28
C VAL A 65 17.31 13.81 2.82
N ASP A 66 17.68 12.75 2.12
CA ASP A 66 18.83 11.93 2.45
C ASP A 66 19.88 12.08 1.34
N GLU A 67 21.07 12.59 1.70
CA GLU A 67 22.22 12.70 0.79
C GLU A 67 22.61 11.35 0.17
N TRP A 68 22.27 10.24 0.83
CA TRP A 68 22.45 8.90 0.29
C TRP A 68 21.73 8.72 -1.05
N LEU A 69 20.52 9.28 -1.21
CA LEU A 69 19.76 9.17 -2.45
C LEU A 69 20.47 9.88 -3.60
N GLU A 70 21.00 11.09 -3.37
CA GLU A 70 21.76 11.82 -4.40
C GLU A 70 23.01 11.07 -4.85
N LYS A 71 23.65 10.35 -3.93
CA LYS A 71 24.92 9.67 -4.21
C LYS A 71 24.77 8.26 -4.79
N TYR A 72 23.71 7.55 -4.42
CA TYR A 72 23.59 6.11 -4.72
C TYR A 72 22.28 5.71 -5.40
N ALA A 73 21.24 6.54 -5.39
CA ALA A 73 20.00 6.21 -6.08
C ALA A 73 20.15 6.41 -7.59
N ASP A 74 19.62 5.47 -8.35
CA ASP A 74 19.48 5.61 -9.79
C ASP A 74 18.06 6.06 -10.13
N PHE A 75 17.89 7.35 -10.36
CA PHE A 75 16.59 7.93 -10.68
C PHE A 75 16.02 7.47 -12.02
N SER A 76 16.82 6.85 -12.90
CA SER A 76 16.32 6.25 -14.14
C SER A 76 15.66 4.88 -13.92
N ARG A 77 15.76 4.32 -12.71
CA ARG A 77 15.29 2.96 -12.36
C ARG A 77 14.54 2.93 -11.03
N CYS A 78 13.44 3.66 -10.96
CA CYS A 78 12.60 3.74 -9.77
C CYS A 78 11.44 2.74 -9.80
N PHE A 79 11.00 2.32 -8.61
CA PHE A 79 9.85 1.43 -8.44
C PHE A 79 8.99 1.96 -7.29
N LEU A 80 7.67 1.90 -7.45
CA LEU A 80 6.76 2.19 -6.35
C LEU A 80 6.38 0.87 -5.69
N MET A 81 6.64 0.76 -4.39
CA MET A 81 6.31 -0.42 -3.60
C MET A 81 5.44 -0.01 -2.42
N GLY A 82 4.51 -0.86 -2.05
CA GLY A 82 3.80 -0.71 -0.79
C GLY A 82 3.25 -2.02 -0.26
N THR A 83 3.16 -2.08 1.07
CA THR A 83 2.57 -3.21 1.81
C THR A 83 1.18 -2.84 2.31
N SER A 84 0.20 -3.74 2.22
CA SER A 84 -1.14 -3.52 2.78
C SER A 84 -1.79 -2.25 2.19
N ALA A 85 -2.29 -1.32 3.01
CA ALA A 85 -2.79 -0.03 2.56
C ALA A 85 -1.75 0.74 1.71
N GLY A 86 -0.46 0.56 1.97
CA GLY A 86 0.62 1.10 1.15
C GLY A 86 0.62 0.53 -0.27
N GLY A 87 0.24 -0.73 -0.47
CA GLY A 87 0.09 -1.33 -1.79
C GLY A 87 -1.05 -0.68 -2.59
N THR A 88 -2.17 -0.42 -1.93
CA THR A 88 -3.30 0.32 -2.51
C THR A 88 -2.90 1.75 -2.91
N ILE A 89 -2.15 2.43 -2.04
CA ILE A 89 -1.57 3.75 -2.35
C ILE A 89 -0.62 3.65 -3.55
N ALA A 90 0.31 2.70 -3.56
CA ALA A 90 1.27 2.51 -4.65
C ALA A 90 0.56 2.25 -6.00
N TYR A 91 -0.52 1.47 -5.98
CA TYR A 91 -1.37 1.27 -7.15
C TYR A 91 -1.95 2.60 -7.67
N HIS A 92 -2.69 3.35 -6.84
CA HIS A 92 -3.32 4.59 -7.29
C HIS A 92 -2.32 5.69 -7.65
N VAL A 93 -1.24 5.84 -6.87
CA VAL A 93 -0.17 6.80 -7.16
C VAL A 93 0.54 6.43 -8.46
N GLY A 94 0.83 5.14 -8.67
CA GLY A 94 1.46 4.67 -9.90
C GLY A 94 0.65 5.00 -11.14
N LEU A 95 -0.67 4.72 -11.13
CA LEU A 95 -1.54 5.05 -12.25
C LEU A 95 -1.60 6.56 -12.53
N ARG A 96 -1.64 7.39 -11.47
CA ARG A 96 -1.62 8.85 -11.62
C ARG A 96 -0.27 9.36 -12.13
N ALA A 97 0.83 8.78 -11.65
CA ALA A 97 2.18 9.12 -12.08
C ALA A 97 2.39 8.80 -13.56
N ALA A 98 1.92 7.64 -14.03
CA ALA A 98 1.99 7.27 -15.43
C ALA A 98 1.24 8.27 -16.34
N ALA A 99 0.11 8.79 -15.87
CA ALA A 99 -0.66 9.80 -16.60
C ALA A 99 -0.07 11.23 -16.52
N GLY A 100 0.88 11.47 -15.60
CA GLY A 100 1.49 12.78 -15.36
C GLY A 100 2.63 13.18 -16.31
N GLY A 101 2.99 12.31 -17.27
CA GLY A 101 4.05 12.60 -18.24
C GLY A 101 5.41 12.88 -17.58
N ASP A 102 6.03 13.99 -17.96
CA ASP A 102 7.40 14.34 -17.54
C ASP A 102 7.48 15.09 -16.20
N ASP A 103 6.35 15.26 -15.49
CA ASP A 103 6.26 16.00 -14.21
C ASP A 103 7.20 15.44 -13.11
N LEU A 104 7.62 14.18 -13.25
CA LEU A 104 8.46 13.49 -12.27
C LEU A 104 9.94 13.48 -12.63
N MET A 105 10.35 14.02 -13.79
CA MET A 105 11.76 14.02 -14.19
C MET A 105 12.65 14.68 -13.12
N PRO A 106 13.81 14.07 -12.79
CA PRO A 106 14.49 12.98 -13.49
C PRO A 106 14.05 11.55 -13.07
N VAL A 107 13.03 11.41 -12.22
CA VAL A 107 12.54 10.11 -11.73
C VAL A 107 11.80 9.37 -12.84
N GLN A 108 12.30 8.20 -13.21
CA GLN A 108 11.68 7.27 -14.16
C GLN A 108 11.26 6.00 -13.42
N ILE A 109 9.95 5.83 -13.27
CA ILE A 109 9.38 4.61 -12.70
C ILE A 109 9.40 3.51 -13.76
N LYS A 110 9.68 2.27 -13.36
CA LYS A 110 9.72 1.07 -14.23
C LYS A 110 8.70 0.00 -13.83
N GLY A 111 8.12 0.12 -12.65
CA GLY A 111 7.10 -0.83 -12.21
C GLY A 111 6.54 -0.57 -10.83
N LEU A 112 5.47 -1.29 -10.51
CA LEU A 112 4.78 -1.27 -9.23
C LEU A 112 4.92 -2.62 -8.51
N VAL A 113 5.19 -2.58 -7.22
CA VAL A 113 5.22 -3.76 -6.33
C VAL A 113 4.08 -3.65 -5.33
N LEU A 114 3.09 -4.50 -5.51
CA LEU A 114 1.87 -4.57 -4.70
C LEU A 114 1.98 -5.77 -3.76
N HIS A 115 2.55 -5.53 -2.57
CA HIS A 115 2.80 -6.55 -1.56
C HIS A 115 1.61 -6.59 -0.58
N HIS A 116 0.86 -7.70 -0.54
CA HIS A 116 -0.33 -7.86 0.29
C HIS A 116 -1.30 -6.66 0.17
N ALA A 117 -1.51 -6.15 -1.05
CA ALA A 117 -2.27 -4.91 -1.23
C ALA A 117 -3.68 -5.01 -0.63
N PHE A 118 -4.09 -3.95 0.07
CA PHE A 118 -5.32 -3.93 0.86
C PHE A 118 -6.47 -3.38 0.03
N PHE A 119 -7.16 -4.26 -0.69
CA PHE A 119 -8.36 -3.93 -1.46
C PHE A 119 -9.61 -4.41 -0.72
N GLY A 120 -10.76 -3.82 -1.06
CA GLY A 120 -12.06 -4.12 -0.48
C GLY A 120 -13.15 -4.25 -1.53
N GLY A 121 -14.39 -4.32 -1.05
CA GLY A 121 -15.61 -4.45 -1.85
C GLY A 121 -16.77 -4.83 -0.94
N ILE A 122 -18.01 -4.47 -1.31
CA ILE A 122 -19.17 -4.77 -0.46
C ILE A 122 -19.32 -6.29 -0.30
N GLN A 123 -19.34 -6.99 -1.44
CA GLN A 123 -19.50 -8.44 -1.47
C GLN A 123 -18.22 -9.12 -1.00
N ARG A 124 -18.38 -10.09 -0.10
CA ARG A 124 -17.25 -10.84 0.47
C ARG A 124 -16.74 -11.86 -0.53
N THR A 125 -15.42 -11.96 -0.63
CA THR A 125 -14.77 -13.05 -1.36
C THR A 125 -14.75 -14.33 -0.53
N ASP A 126 -14.40 -15.46 -1.16
CA ASP A 126 -14.30 -16.74 -0.47
C ASP A 126 -13.20 -16.71 0.60
N SER A 127 -12.07 -16.06 0.33
CA SER A 127 -10.99 -15.85 1.30
C SER A 127 -11.44 -15.03 2.51
N GLU A 128 -12.21 -13.96 2.29
CA GLU A 128 -12.75 -13.12 3.37
C GLU A 128 -13.73 -13.88 4.25
N VAL A 129 -14.60 -14.70 3.67
CA VAL A 129 -15.54 -15.56 4.43
C VAL A 129 -14.79 -16.65 5.18
N ARG A 130 -13.87 -17.35 4.51
CA ARG A 130 -13.07 -18.44 5.10
C ARG A 130 -12.21 -17.97 6.28
N LEU A 131 -11.70 -16.75 6.21
CA LEU A 131 -10.80 -16.16 7.20
C LEU A 131 -11.44 -15.00 7.97
N ALA A 132 -12.76 -15.06 8.18
CA ALA A 132 -13.52 -13.94 8.74
C ALA A 132 -13.00 -13.45 10.12
N HIS A 133 -12.50 -14.40 10.93
CA HIS A 133 -11.93 -14.16 12.25
C HIS A 133 -10.40 -14.26 12.25
N ASP A 134 -9.75 -13.84 11.16
CA ASP A 134 -8.29 -13.78 11.08
C ASP A 134 -7.68 -12.97 12.25
N LYS A 135 -6.47 -13.33 12.65
CA LYS A 135 -5.82 -12.73 13.82
C LYS A 135 -5.11 -11.41 13.53
N VAL A 136 -4.95 -11.05 12.25
CA VAL A 136 -4.22 -9.86 11.78
C VAL A 136 -5.15 -8.85 11.13
N VAL A 137 -6.05 -9.31 10.25
CA VAL A 137 -7.00 -8.45 9.52
C VAL A 137 -8.40 -9.09 9.44
N PRO A 138 -9.09 -9.30 10.58
CA PRO A 138 -10.47 -9.81 10.60
C PRO A 138 -11.46 -8.83 9.94
N LEU A 139 -12.65 -9.31 9.55
CA LEU A 139 -13.59 -8.50 8.77
C LEU A 139 -14.05 -7.22 9.46
N CYS A 140 -14.29 -7.26 10.78
CA CYS A 140 -14.67 -6.08 11.55
C CYS A 140 -13.60 -4.96 11.48
N VAL A 141 -12.32 -5.36 11.43
CA VAL A 141 -11.17 -4.47 11.32
C VAL A 141 -11.02 -3.95 9.90
N THR A 142 -11.23 -4.79 8.87
CA THR A 142 -11.17 -4.32 7.47
C THR A 142 -12.33 -3.39 7.12
N ASP A 143 -13.53 -3.64 7.66
CA ASP A 143 -14.69 -2.76 7.51
C ASP A 143 -14.46 -1.40 8.16
N LEU A 144 -13.94 -1.39 9.40
CA LEU A 144 -13.60 -0.15 10.08
C LEU A 144 -12.52 0.63 9.30
N ALA A 145 -11.47 -0.05 8.82
CA ALA A 145 -10.41 0.61 8.03
C ALA A 145 -11.00 1.35 6.83
N TRP A 146 -11.89 0.72 6.07
CA TRP A 146 -12.54 1.36 4.93
C TRP A 146 -13.49 2.49 5.35
N GLN A 147 -14.25 2.32 6.41
CA GLN A 147 -15.12 3.37 6.94
C GLN A 147 -14.32 4.64 7.31
N LEU A 148 -13.11 4.48 7.86
CA LEU A 148 -12.26 5.60 8.26
C LEU A 148 -11.50 6.26 7.10
N CYS A 149 -11.19 5.50 6.05
CA CYS A 149 -10.36 5.97 4.93
C CYS A 149 -11.17 6.50 3.75
N LEU A 150 -12.42 6.05 3.57
CA LEU A 150 -13.25 6.46 2.44
C LEU A 150 -13.95 7.80 2.68
N PRO A 151 -14.37 8.51 1.62
CA PRO A 151 -15.22 9.69 1.75
C PRO A 151 -16.48 9.39 2.57
N VAL A 152 -16.94 10.38 3.35
CA VAL A 152 -18.15 10.25 4.16
C VAL A 152 -19.33 9.88 3.24
N GLY A 153 -20.00 8.76 3.55
CA GLY A 153 -21.14 8.25 2.79
C GLY A 153 -20.78 7.28 1.66
N ALA A 154 -19.50 7.07 1.36
CA ALA A 154 -19.05 6.04 0.43
C ALA A 154 -19.08 4.65 1.10
N ASP A 155 -19.36 3.63 0.31
CA ASP A 155 -19.24 2.22 0.70
C ASP A 155 -17.95 1.59 0.14
N ARG A 156 -17.76 0.30 0.42
CA ARG A 156 -16.54 -0.44 0.05
C ARG A 156 -16.43 -0.73 -1.46
N ASP A 157 -17.45 -0.45 -2.26
CA ASP A 157 -17.36 -0.46 -3.73
C ASP A 157 -16.95 0.91 -4.29
N HIS A 158 -16.45 1.82 -3.47
CA HIS A 158 -15.73 3.00 -3.95
C HIS A 158 -14.43 2.59 -4.67
N GLU A 159 -14.04 3.29 -5.74
CA GLU A 159 -12.86 2.99 -6.58
C GLU A 159 -11.51 2.99 -5.85
N HIS A 160 -11.45 3.54 -4.63
CA HIS A 160 -10.25 3.56 -3.77
C HIS A 160 -10.15 2.30 -2.89
N SER A 161 -11.25 1.57 -2.75
CA SER A 161 -11.33 0.32 -2.02
C SER A 161 -11.39 -0.86 -2.98
N ASN A 162 -12.35 -0.81 -3.91
CA ASN A 162 -12.55 -1.83 -4.92
C ASN A 162 -12.05 -1.32 -6.28
N PRO A 163 -10.84 -1.70 -6.73
CA PRO A 163 -10.31 -1.22 -8.00
C PRO A 163 -11.14 -1.71 -9.20
N MET A 164 -11.87 -2.83 -9.06
CA MET A 164 -12.65 -3.41 -10.15
C MET A 164 -13.77 -2.49 -10.64
N VAL A 165 -14.33 -1.64 -9.77
CA VAL A 165 -15.33 -0.66 -10.18
C VAL A 165 -14.72 0.58 -10.88
N GLY A 166 -13.43 0.82 -10.65
CA GLY A 166 -12.70 1.96 -11.19
C GLY A 166 -12.04 1.67 -12.54
N ILE A 167 -11.74 0.40 -12.82
CA ILE A 167 -11.11 -0.02 -14.08
C ILE A 167 -12.09 0.16 -15.24
N LYS A 168 -11.72 1.06 -16.15
CA LYS A 168 -12.47 1.38 -17.38
C LYS A 168 -11.58 1.19 -18.60
N ALA A 169 -12.17 1.31 -19.79
CA ALA A 169 -11.41 1.35 -21.03
C ALA A 169 -10.34 2.46 -20.96
N GLY A 170 -9.10 2.12 -21.29
CA GLY A 170 -7.96 3.03 -21.28
C GLY A 170 -7.32 3.27 -19.90
N HIS A 171 -7.82 2.66 -18.83
CA HIS A 171 -7.32 2.86 -17.45
C HIS A 171 -5.82 2.60 -17.28
N PHE A 172 -5.25 1.74 -18.12
CA PHE A 172 -3.84 1.37 -18.07
C PHE A 172 -3.02 1.84 -19.29
N ASP A 173 -3.57 2.69 -20.17
CA ASP A 173 -2.92 3.03 -21.45
C ASP A 173 -1.58 3.75 -21.25
N ALA A 174 -1.52 4.67 -20.29
CA ALA A 174 -0.27 5.36 -19.95
C ALA A 174 0.78 4.38 -19.43
N VAL A 175 0.38 3.45 -18.56
CA VAL A 175 1.25 2.44 -17.98
C VAL A 175 1.76 1.45 -19.03
N LYS A 176 0.91 1.06 -19.99
CA LYS A 176 1.29 0.25 -21.15
C LYS A 176 2.29 0.96 -22.06
N THR A 177 2.05 2.24 -22.34
CA THR A 177 2.94 3.07 -23.17
C THR A 177 4.33 3.18 -22.55
N LEU A 178 4.40 3.24 -21.21
CA LEU A 178 5.66 3.29 -20.47
C LEU A 178 6.26 1.90 -20.20
N GLU A 179 5.58 0.83 -20.61
CA GLU A 179 5.98 -0.56 -20.44
C GLU A 179 6.26 -0.97 -18.99
N TRP A 180 5.55 -0.36 -18.04
CA TRP A 180 5.72 -0.67 -16.62
C TRP A 180 5.25 -2.08 -16.28
N LYS A 181 5.99 -2.74 -15.39
CA LYS A 181 5.69 -4.08 -14.90
C LYS A 181 5.01 -4.03 -13.54
N PHE A 182 4.23 -5.06 -13.21
CA PHE A 182 3.61 -5.24 -11.90
C PHE A 182 4.16 -6.48 -11.22
N LEU A 183 4.44 -6.39 -9.92
CA LEU A 183 4.68 -7.54 -9.06
C LEU A 183 3.56 -7.59 -8.01
N PHE A 184 2.81 -8.68 -7.98
CA PHE A 184 1.88 -8.99 -6.92
C PHE A 184 2.47 -10.08 -6.02
N VAL A 185 2.48 -9.84 -4.71
CA VAL A 185 2.93 -10.81 -3.72
C VAL A 185 1.86 -10.97 -2.65
N GLY A 186 1.49 -12.20 -2.35
CA GLY A 186 0.47 -12.50 -1.34
C GLY A 186 0.46 -13.96 -0.89
N TYR A 187 -0.41 -14.29 0.04
CA TYR A 187 -0.50 -15.61 0.65
C TYR A 187 -1.96 -16.07 0.78
N TYR A 188 -2.25 -17.35 0.57
CA TYR A 188 -3.62 -17.88 0.67
C TYR A 188 -4.22 -17.84 2.09
N GLY A 189 -3.37 -17.66 3.11
CA GLY A 189 -3.79 -17.38 4.49
C GLY A 189 -4.10 -15.90 4.77
N ASP A 190 -4.04 -15.03 3.78
CA ASP A 190 -4.47 -13.62 3.87
C ASP A 190 -5.96 -13.51 3.46
N PRO A 191 -6.85 -12.92 4.28
CA PRO A 191 -8.25 -12.69 3.90
C PRO A 191 -8.42 -11.91 2.60
N LEU A 192 -7.46 -11.06 2.22
CA LEU A 192 -7.55 -10.16 1.07
C LEU A 192 -7.00 -10.77 -0.24
N VAL A 193 -6.50 -12.01 -0.19
CA VAL A 193 -5.78 -12.64 -1.31
C VAL A 193 -6.62 -12.75 -2.59
N ASP A 194 -7.92 -13.04 -2.48
CA ASP A 194 -8.77 -13.19 -3.67
C ASP A 194 -8.87 -11.87 -4.45
N ARG A 195 -8.97 -10.74 -3.75
CA ARG A 195 -8.98 -9.39 -4.37
C ARG A 195 -7.65 -9.06 -5.02
N GLN A 196 -6.54 -9.47 -4.40
CA GLN A 196 -5.19 -9.29 -4.94
C GLN A 196 -5.01 -10.10 -6.23
N ILE A 197 -5.47 -11.36 -6.23
CA ILE A 197 -5.44 -12.26 -7.40
C ILE A 197 -6.34 -11.71 -8.51
N GLU A 198 -7.55 -11.27 -8.19
CA GLU A 198 -8.51 -10.70 -9.15
C GLU A 198 -7.92 -9.47 -9.85
N LEU A 199 -7.33 -8.54 -9.11
CA LEU A 199 -6.68 -7.38 -9.71
C LEU A 199 -5.47 -7.80 -10.57
N ALA A 200 -4.62 -8.72 -10.09
CA ALA A 200 -3.47 -9.18 -10.84
C ALA A 200 -3.87 -9.80 -12.19
N LYS A 201 -4.92 -10.63 -12.20
CA LYS A 201 -5.51 -11.20 -13.40
C LYS A 201 -6.06 -10.11 -14.33
N THR A 202 -6.80 -9.16 -13.77
CA THR A 202 -7.39 -8.07 -14.57
C THR A 202 -6.32 -7.19 -15.22
N VAL A 203 -5.24 -6.87 -14.52
CA VAL A 203 -4.11 -6.11 -15.06
C VAL A 203 -3.44 -6.89 -16.21
N GLU A 204 -3.25 -8.20 -16.05
CA GLU A 204 -2.69 -9.08 -17.09
C GLU A 204 -3.61 -9.19 -18.32
N GLU A 205 -4.93 -9.35 -18.12
CA GLU A 205 -5.94 -9.39 -19.19
C GLU A 205 -6.04 -8.06 -19.94
N ASN A 206 -5.67 -6.95 -19.29
CA ASN A 206 -5.53 -5.64 -19.94
C ASN A 206 -4.20 -5.49 -20.70
N GLY A 207 -3.37 -6.53 -20.80
CA GLY A 207 -2.17 -6.56 -21.64
C GLY A 207 -0.91 -6.00 -20.98
N LEU A 208 -0.88 -5.87 -19.66
CA LEU A 208 0.32 -5.46 -18.92
C LEU A 208 1.16 -6.66 -18.51
N THR A 209 2.47 -6.43 -18.30
CA THR A 209 3.37 -7.46 -17.78
C THR A 209 3.18 -7.60 -16.27
N VAL A 210 2.73 -8.77 -15.81
CA VAL A 210 2.45 -9.05 -14.40
C VAL A 210 3.23 -10.27 -13.92
N VAL A 211 3.95 -10.11 -12.82
CA VAL A 211 4.57 -11.19 -12.05
C VAL A 211 3.69 -11.48 -10.83
N LYS A 212 3.18 -12.71 -10.73
CA LYS A 212 2.30 -13.17 -9.64
C LYS A 212 3.08 -14.12 -8.72
N LYS A 213 3.23 -13.78 -7.45
CA LYS A 213 3.90 -14.59 -6.43
C LYS A 213 2.95 -14.81 -5.25
N PHE A 214 2.03 -15.76 -5.42
CA PHE A 214 1.07 -16.17 -4.39
C PHE A 214 1.47 -17.52 -3.79
N TYR A 215 1.54 -17.59 -2.46
CA TYR A 215 2.06 -18.75 -1.75
C TYR A 215 1.03 -19.37 -0.80
N GLU A 216 1.16 -20.67 -0.56
CA GLU A 216 0.31 -21.39 0.39
C GLU A 216 0.53 -20.98 1.85
N GLY A 217 -0.51 -21.14 2.67
CA GLY A 217 -0.49 -20.80 4.09
C GLY A 217 -0.23 -19.31 4.33
N GLY A 218 0.54 -18.98 5.37
CA GLY A 218 0.87 -17.59 5.72
C GLY A 218 -0.27 -16.78 6.30
N PHE A 219 -0.06 -15.47 6.41
CA PHE A 219 -1.02 -14.48 6.88
C PHE A 219 -0.62 -13.10 6.38
N HIS A 220 -1.49 -12.10 6.55
CA HIS A 220 -1.25 -10.74 6.09
C HIS A 220 0.05 -10.14 6.67
N GLY A 221 1.00 -9.76 5.81
CA GLY A 221 2.28 -9.16 6.21
C GLY A 221 3.25 -10.12 6.92
N CYS A 222 3.12 -11.44 6.75
CA CYS A 222 3.94 -12.42 7.45
C CYS A 222 5.46 -12.24 7.25
N ASP A 223 5.90 -11.71 6.12
CA ASP A 223 7.30 -11.43 5.76
C ASP A 223 7.97 -10.41 6.69
N ILE A 224 7.18 -9.58 7.38
CA ILE A 224 7.68 -8.60 8.35
C ILE A 224 8.15 -9.28 9.64
N PHE A 225 7.56 -10.44 9.97
CA PHE A 225 7.78 -11.12 11.24
C PHE A 225 8.56 -12.43 11.10
N ASP A 226 8.63 -13.00 9.89
CA ASP A 226 9.29 -14.27 9.59
C ASP A 226 10.50 -14.04 8.67
N PRO A 227 11.74 -14.17 9.19
CA PRO A 227 12.95 -13.96 8.40
C PRO A 227 13.07 -14.87 7.17
N SER A 228 12.50 -16.09 7.23
CA SER A 228 12.56 -17.02 6.10
C SER A 228 11.69 -16.54 4.93
N ARG A 229 10.56 -15.91 5.24
CA ARG A 229 9.67 -15.31 4.24
C ARG A 229 10.19 -13.97 3.74
N ALA A 230 10.77 -13.16 4.63
CA ALA A 230 11.49 -11.95 4.25
C ALA A 230 12.55 -12.22 3.16
N GLU A 231 13.24 -13.35 3.26
CA GLU A 231 14.24 -13.78 2.27
C GLU A 231 13.61 -14.18 0.92
N VAL A 232 12.44 -14.82 0.95
CA VAL A 232 11.66 -15.11 -0.27
C VAL A 232 11.20 -13.82 -0.93
N LEU A 233 10.66 -12.87 -0.15
CA LEU A 233 10.28 -11.54 -0.65
C LEU A 233 11.49 -10.82 -1.25
N ARG A 234 12.63 -10.82 -0.57
CA ARG A 234 13.88 -10.22 -1.06
C ARG A 234 14.29 -10.80 -2.41
N THR A 235 14.20 -12.12 -2.57
CA THR A 235 14.51 -12.81 -3.83
C THR A 235 13.55 -12.39 -4.94
N ASN A 236 12.23 -12.38 -4.66
CA ASN A 236 11.23 -11.91 -5.63
C ASN A 236 11.47 -10.46 -6.08
N LEU A 237 11.83 -9.57 -5.15
CA LEU A 237 12.15 -8.17 -5.46
C LEU A 237 13.39 -8.07 -6.35
N GLN A 238 14.45 -8.83 -6.06
CA GLN A 238 15.67 -8.83 -6.87
C GLN A 238 15.42 -9.32 -8.29
N GLU A 239 14.69 -10.43 -8.45
CA GLU A 239 14.31 -10.97 -9.75
C GLU A 239 13.48 -9.94 -10.54
N PHE A 240 12.47 -9.36 -9.88
CA PHE A 240 11.57 -8.39 -10.53
C PHE A 240 12.31 -7.12 -10.96
N ILE A 241 13.06 -6.49 -10.05
CA ILE A 241 13.85 -5.29 -10.35
C ILE A 241 14.86 -5.60 -11.45
N GLY A 242 15.56 -6.72 -11.39
CA GLY A 242 16.50 -7.13 -12.44
C GLY A 242 15.83 -7.32 -13.80
N SER A 243 14.63 -7.90 -13.83
CA SER A 243 13.88 -8.14 -15.07
C SER A 243 13.35 -6.86 -15.72
N ALA A 244 13.09 -5.81 -14.94
CA ALA A 244 12.54 -4.54 -15.43
C ALA A 244 13.61 -3.59 -15.99
N VAL A 245 14.88 -3.91 -15.78
CA VAL A 245 16.04 -3.10 -16.22
C VAL A 245 16.65 -3.62 -17.52
N ASN A 246 16.42 -4.89 -17.85
CA ASN A 246 16.98 -5.55 -19.03
C ASN A 246 16.02 -5.60 -20.23
N SER A 247 14.87 -4.93 -20.14
CA SER A 247 13.86 -4.81 -21.22
C SER A 247 13.90 -3.42 -21.84
#